data_AF-A0A7S1NLC7-F1
#
_entry.id   AF-A0A7S1NLC7-F1
#
_cell.length_a   1.000
_cell.length_b   1.000
_cell.length_c   1.000
_cell.angle_alpha   90.00
_cell.angle_beta   90.00
_cell.angle_gamma   90.00
#
_symmetry.space_group_name_H-M   'P 1'
#
loop_
_entity.id
_entity.type
_entity.pdbx_description
1 polymer ?
#
loop_
_entity_poly.entity_id
_entity_poly.type
_entity_poly.pdbx_seq_one_letter_code
_entity_poly.pdbx_strand_id
1 'polypeptide(L)'
;MIDSSEDFFSRYQSLQSEAETRLRHVFDVERMALEEERSQFAAEREELAKRLEEVRQLKEGLEAHAANAKEKVKLNVGGKSFTTAKSTLFAQGEDTFFHRMLNGLWEPDEDGEFFIDREPRTFEVILNYFRYGRMLTAELSNTEKELLYLDLDFYGLEHMKPLLNPQHAELHWNPVCRHIKLHSANPLRVVKGATNCSSSLEEALIVQTAKPLPSTGLSVWQLKPHQPLAGCRIALGVTTNANIHYFGTVRHIWYPLESSPFGWAYHPETGFRHNSNQRFNAKCGRQLDPAQPVQFSFDPATTALTFSQGGELLHECNIGPVNAVYPAVQMCHAPVDIELCLIDPT
;
A
#
# COMPACT_ATOMS: atom_id res chain seq x y z
N MET A 1 -111.42 -30.36 30.50
CA MET A 1 -110.22 -30.54 31.35
C MET A 1 -108.98 -30.75 30.47
N ILE A 2 -108.71 -29.83 29.52
CA ILE A 2 -107.56 -29.90 28.57
C ILE A 2 -106.87 -28.52 28.36
N ASP A 3 -107.37 -27.43 28.95
CA ASP A 3 -106.97 -26.05 28.61
C ASP A 3 -105.72 -25.53 29.33
N SER A 4 -105.15 -26.27 30.29
CA SER A 4 -103.99 -25.79 31.07
C SER A 4 -102.63 -26.31 30.57
N SER A 5 -102.61 -27.23 29.61
CA SER A 5 -101.37 -27.85 29.12
C SER A 5 -100.76 -27.14 27.90
N GLU A 6 -101.60 -26.62 26.99
CA GLU A 6 -101.15 -25.82 25.83
C GLU A 6 -100.60 -24.44 26.26
N ASP A 7 -101.21 -23.82 27.28
CA ASP A 7 -100.74 -22.55 27.85
C ASP A 7 -99.37 -22.70 28.55
N PHE A 8 -99.19 -23.81 29.28
CA PHE A 8 -97.91 -24.12 29.93
C PHE A 8 -96.78 -24.39 28.92
N PHE A 9 -97.05 -25.17 27.87
CA PHE A 9 -96.06 -25.50 26.84
C PHE A 9 -95.65 -24.26 26.02
N SER A 10 -96.60 -23.41 25.66
CA SER A 10 -96.34 -22.15 24.94
C SER A 10 -95.51 -21.18 25.79
N ARG A 11 -95.80 -21.10 27.10
CA ARG A 11 -95.05 -20.26 28.05
C ARG A 11 -93.65 -20.81 28.32
N TYR A 12 -93.50 -22.13 28.37
CA TYR A 12 -92.19 -22.80 28.45
C TYR A 12 -91.34 -22.53 27.20
N GLN A 13 -91.90 -22.68 26.00
CA GLN A 13 -91.19 -22.37 24.75
C GLN A 13 -90.81 -20.90 24.64
N SER A 14 -91.68 -19.98 25.08
CA SER A 14 -91.37 -18.55 25.12
C SER A 14 -90.21 -18.25 26.08
N LEU A 15 -90.23 -18.82 27.29
CA LEU A 15 -89.15 -18.64 28.27
C LEU A 15 -87.84 -19.26 27.77
N GLN A 16 -87.91 -20.41 27.09
CA GLN A 16 -86.73 -21.05 26.51
C GLN A 16 -86.13 -20.20 25.39
N SER A 17 -86.95 -19.67 24.49
CA SER A 17 -86.51 -18.76 23.41
C SER A 17 -85.90 -17.46 23.98
N GLU A 18 -86.49 -16.91 25.04
CA GLU A 18 -85.98 -15.71 25.70
C GLU A 18 -84.64 -15.98 26.41
N ALA A 19 -84.50 -17.15 27.05
CA ALA A 19 -83.24 -17.59 27.67
C ALA A 19 -82.14 -17.83 26.63
N GLU A 20 -82.45 -18.48 25.50
CA GLU A 20 -81.52 -18.68 24.39
C GLU A 20 -81.07 -17.35 23.77
N THR A 21 -82.00 -16.39 23.63
CA THR A 21 -81.69 -15.05 23.10
C THR A 21 -80.76 -14.28 24.04
N ARG A 22 -81.02 -14.31 25.36
CA ARG A 22 -80.14 -13.68 26.36
C ARG A 22 -78.76 -14.31 26.39
N LEU A 23 -78.69 -15.64 26.31
CA LEU A 23 -77.41 -16.36 26.30
C LEU A 23 -76.58 -16.00 25.04
N ARG A 24 -77.23 -15.91 23.88
CA ARG A 24 -76.58 -15.50 22.62
C ARG A 24 -76.04 -14.07 22.71
N HIS A 25 -76.81 -13.15 23.29
CA HIS A 25 -76.36 -11.77 23.51
C HIS A 25 -75.14 -11.69 24.43
N VAL A 26 -75.10 -12.47 25.51
CA VAL A 26 -73.93 -12.52 26.41
C VAL A 26 -72.68 -13.01 25.67
N PHE A 27 -72.80 -14.08 24.89
CA PHE A 27 -71.68 -14.60 24.08
C PHE A 27 -71.23 -13.62 22.98
N ASP A 28 -72.16 -12.87 22.39
CA ASP A 28 -71.83 -11.86 21.37
C ASP A 28 -71.07 -10.68 21.99
N VAL A 29 -71.48 -10.21 23.17
CA VAL A 29 -70.78 -9.16 23.93
C VAL A 29 -69.38 -9.61 24.34
N GLU A 30 -69.22 -10.84 24.85
CA GLU A 30 -67.90 -11.38 25.22
C GLU A 30 -66.99 -11.56 23.99
N ARG A 31 -67.53 -12.02 22.85
CA ARG A 31 -66.77 -12.10 21.60
C ARG A 31 -66.28 -10.73 21.14
N MET A 32 -67.15 -9.72 21.16
CA MET A 32 -66.77 -8.37 20.73
C MET A 32 -65.67 -7.78 21.61
N ALA A 33 -65.75 -7.96 22.93
CA ALA A 33 -64.71 -7.51 23.87
C ALA A 33 -63.36 -8.21 23.60
N LEU A 34 -63.38 -9.53 23.39
CA LEU A 34 -62.17 -10.29 23.03
C LEU A 34 -61.58 -9.90 21.67
N GLU A 35 -62.42 -9.58 20.68
CA GLU A 35 -61.97 -9.12 19.37
C GLU A 35 -61.32 -7.73 19.44
N GLU A 36 -61.88 -6.83 20.24
CA GLU A 36 -61.30 -5.51 20.49
C GLU A 36 -59.94 -5.62 21.19
N GLU A 37 -59.84 -6.43 22.23
CA GLU A 37 -58.59 -6.67 22.95
C GLU A 37 -57.52 -7.31 22.04
N ARG A 38 -57.91 -8.30 21.22
CA ARG A 38 -57.00 -8.89 20.21
C ARG A 38 -56.55 -7.88 19.16
N SER A 39 -57.42 -6.95 18.75
CA SER A 39 -57.09 -5.89 17.80
C SER A 39 -56.08 -4.91 18.41
N GLN A 40 -56.28 -4.50 19.66
CA GLN A 40 -55.35 -3.64 20.40
C GLN A 40 -53.98 -4.30 20.55
N PHE A 41 -53.94 -5.57 20.99
CA PHE A 41 -52.68 -6.31 21.08
C PHE A 41 -52.01 -6.51 19.72
N ALA A 42 -52.77 -6.71 18.65
CA ALA A 42 -52.19 -6.81 17.30
C ALA A 42 -51.53 -5.49 16.87
N ALA A 43 -52.19 -4.36 17.12
CA ALA A 43 -51.65 -3.04 16.81
C ALA A 43 -50.38 -2.73 17.63
N GLU A 44 -50.40 -3.02 18.94
CA GLU A 44 -49.24 -2.81 19.81
C GLU A 44 -48.05 -3.70 19.39
N ARG A 45 -48.31 -4.96 19.02
CA ARG A 45 -47.27 -5.86 18.51
C ARG A 45 -46.68 -5.40 17.19
N GLU A 46 -47.50 -4.83 16.30
CA GLU A 46 -47.01 -4.28 15.04
C GLU A 46 -46.13 -3.05 15.30
N GLU A 47 -46.52 -2.17 16.22
CA GLU A 47 -45.71 -1.00 16.58
C GLU A 47 -44.39 -1.41 17.26
N LEU A 48 -44.43 -2.38 18.16
CA LEU A 48 -43.23 -2.90 18.80
C LEU A 48 -42.28 -3.55 17.80
N ALA A 49 -42.81 -4.26 16.79
CA ALA A 49 -42.01 -4.83 15.70
C ALA A 49 -41.32 -3.75 14.87
N LYS A 50 -42.00 -2.63 14.57
CA LYS A 50 -41.39 -1.47 13.89
C LYS A 50 -40.25 -0.87 14.72
N ARG A 51 -40.47 -0.64 16.02
CA ARG A 51 -39.43 -0.09 16.92
C ARG A 51 -38.22 -1.03 17.05
N LEU A 52 -38.44 -2.34 17.11
CA LEU A 52 -37.35 -3.32 17.16
C LEU A 52 -36.48 -3.27 15.89
N GLU A 53 -37.09 -3.09 14.73
CA GLU A 53 -36.36 -2.95 13.47
C GLU A 53 -35.56 -1.64 13.40
N GLU A 54 -36.12 -0.53 13.87
CA GLU A 54 -35.39 0.74 13.98
C GLU A 54 -34.16 0.61 14.90
N VAL A 55 -34.33 -0.03 16.06
CA VAL A 55 -33.22 -0.30 16.99
C VAL A 55 -32.16 -1.21 16.35
N ARG A 56 -32.56 -2.22 15.57
CA ARG A 56 -31.63 -3.09 14.84
C ARG A 56 -30.80 -2.30 13.84
N GLN A 57 -31.43 -1.45 13.03
CA GLN A 57 -30.76 -0.62 12.03
C GLN A 57 -29.79 0.37 12.68
N LEU A 58 -30.18 1.00 13.78
CA LEU A 58 -29.30 1.86 14.58
C LEU A 58 -28.07 1.11 15.10
N LYS A 59 -28.27 -0.10 15.64
CA LYS A 59 -27.19 -0.94 16.16
C LYS A 59 -26.22 -1.37 15.05
N GLU A 60 -26.73 -1.84 13.92
CA GLU A 60 -25.92 -2.22 12.76
C GLU A 60 -25.13 -1.03 12.20
N GLY A 61 -25.74 0.15 12.14
CA GLY A 61 -25.07 1.38 11.74
C GLY A 61 -23.91 1.76 12.67
N LEU A 62 -24.11 1.65 13.98
CA LEU A 62 -23.08 1.88 15.00
C LEU A 62 -21.92 0.88 14.89
N GLU A 63 -22.23 -0.40 14.69
CA GLU A 63 -21.22 -1.46 14.53
C GLU A 63 -20.38 -1.26 13.25
N ALA A 64 -21.02 -0.87 12.13
CA ALA A 64 -20.32 -0.56 10.89
C ALA A 64 -19.43 0.68 11.01
N HIS A 65 -19.88 1.73 11.71
CA HIS A 65 -19.06 2.90 12.00
C HIS A 65 -17.87 2.55 12.91
N ALA A 66 -18.05 1.69 13.91
CA ALA A 66 -16.98 1.21 14.76
C ALA A 66 -15.96 0.35 13.98
N ALA A 67 -16.41 -0.48 13.03
CA ALA A 67 -15.53 -1.27 12.17
C ALA A 67 -14.69 -0.38 11.24
N ASN A 68 -15.28 0.64 10.62
CA ASN A 68 -14.54 1.63 9.82
C ASN A 68 -13.61 2.51 10.67
N ALA A 69 -13.98 2.79 11.93
CA ALA A 69 -13.11 3.47 12.87
C ALA A 69 -11.88 2.63 13.24
N LYS A 70 -11.97 1.29 13.26
CA LYS A 70 -10.79 0.41 13.47
C LYS A 70 -9.72 0.55 12.38
N GLU A 71 -10.06 1.08 11.20
CA GLU A 71 -9.09 1.33 10.13
C GLU A 71 -8.43 2.71 10.26
N LYS A 72 -9.08 3.68 10.89
CA LYS A 72 -8.57 5.05 11.04
C LYS A 72 -7.91 5.26 12.40
N VAL A 73 -6.72 5.81 12.39
CA VAL A 73 -5.95 6.16 13.59
C VAL A 73 -5.89 7.68 13.68
N LYS A 74 -6.23 8.22 14.85
CA LYS A 74 -6.02 9.63 15.21
C LYS A 74 -4.72 9.76 15.98
N LEU A 75 -3.90 10.72 15.56
CA LEU A 75 -2.59 11.01 16.15
C LEU A 75 -2.57 12.48 16.52
N ASN A 76 -2.21 12.80 17.76
CA ASN A 76 -1.95 14.17 18.18
C ASN A 76 -0.44 14.37 18.23
N VAL A 77 0.10 15.16 17.30
CA VAL A 77 1.56 15.37 17.18
C VAL A 77 1.89 16.81 17.57
N GLY A 78 2.53 16.98 18.72
CA GLY A 78 2.89 18.30 19.26
C GLY A 78 1.70 19.25 19.43
N GLY A 79 0.49 18.72 19.64
CA GLY A 79 -0.75 19.49 19.79
C GLY A 79 -1.60 19.62 18.52
N LYS A 80 -1.14 19.13 17.36
CA LYS A 80 -1.92 19.12 16.11
C LYS A 80 -2.48 17.72 15.86
N SER A 81 -3.78 17.63 15.62
CA SER A 81 -4.44 16.35 15.30
C SER A 81 -4.27 15.98 13.82
N PHE A 82 -3.91 14.73 13.58
CA PHE A 82 -3.78 14.08 12.27
C PHE A 82 -4.64 12.82 12.26
N THR A 83 -5.36 12.58 11.17
CA THR A 83 -6.11 11.33 10.97
C THR A 83 -5.60 10.62 9.73
N THR A 84 -5.31 9.33 9.84
CA THR A 84 -4.87 8.51 8.70
C THR A 84 -5.30 7.05 8.87
N ALA A 85 -5.07 6.20 7.86
CA ALA A 85 -5.40 4.79 7.93
C ALA A 85 -4.24 4.01 8.59
N LYS A 86 -4.56 2.95 9.36
CA LYS A 86 -3.58 2.05 9.97
C LYS A 86 -2.64 1.44 8.91
N SER A 87 -3.20 1.11 7.73
CA SER A 87 -2.45 0.62 6.57
C SER A 87 -1.38 1.60 6.07
N THR A 88 -1.63 2.92 6.16
CA THR A 88 -0.64 3.95 5.79
C THR A 88 0.55 3.91 6.74
N LEU A 89 0.31 3.87 8.05
CA LEU A 89 1.38 3.85 9.06
C LEU A 89 2.24 2.58 8.99
N PHE A 90 1.69 1.49 8.43
CA PHE A 90 2.38 0.21 8.26
C PHE A 90 3.07 0.05 6.90
N ALA A 91 2.99 1.04 6.02
CA ALA A 91 3.47 0.92 4.64
C ALA A 91 4.98 0.66 4.50
N GLN A 92 5.79 1.02 5.50
CA GLN A 92 7.27 0.96 5.42
C GLN A 92 7.91 -0.20 6.20
N GLY A 93 7.11 -1.22 6.56
CA GLY A 93 7.62 -2.44 7.20
C GLY A 93 7.65 -2.40 8.73
N GLU A 94 7.93 -3.55 9.32
CA GLU A 94 7.66 -3.88 10.74
C GLU A 94 8.61 -3.18 11.75
N ASP A 95 9.72 -2.62 11.29
CA ASP A 95 10.73 -1.99 12.14
C ASP A 95 10.42 -0.52 12.49
N THR A 96 9.31 0.03 11.99
CA THR A 96 8.94 1.44 12.24
C THR A 96 8.34 1.68 13.63
N PHE A 97 8.42 2.93 14.10
CA PHE A 97 7.78 3.36 15.35
C PHE A 97 6.30 2.98 15.43
N PHE A 98 5.55 3.17 14.34
CA PHE A 98 4.10 2.93 14.33
C PHE A 98 3.73 1.46 14.44
N HIS A 99 4.53 0.54 13.92
CA HIS A 99 4.32 -0.88 14.16
C HIS A 99 4.44 -1.21 15.65
N ARG A 100 5.50 -0.72 16.30
CA ARG A 100 5.69 -0.91 17.75
C ARG A 100 4.56 -0.28 18.56
N MET A 101 4.11 0.93 18.18
CA MET A 101 3.01 1.65 18.83
C MET A 101 1.68 0.89 18.69
N LEU A 102 1.32 0.47 17.47
CA LEU A 102 0.00 -0.09 17.16
C LEU A 102 -0.08 -1.63 17.26
N ASN A 103 0.97 -2.28 17.76
CA ASN A 103 1.01 -3.71 18.11
C ASN A 103 0.39 -4.02 19.49
N GLY A 104 -0.33 -3.06 20.09
CA GLY A 104 -1.16 -3.28 21.28
C GLY A 104 -0.49 -2.97 22.61
N LEU A 105 0.72 -2.41 22.60
CA LEU A 105 1.42 -1.97 23.82
C LEU A 105 1.07 -0.54 24.23
N TRP A 106 0.51 0.25 23.32
CA TRP A 106 0.15 1.65 23.56
C TRP A 106 -1.36 1.78 23.51
N GLU A 107 -1.92 2.42 24.53
CA GLU A 107 -3.33 2.77 24.59
C GLU A 107 -3.50 4.23 24.15
N PRO A 108 -4.56 4.57 23.40
CA PRO A 108 -4.86 5.96 23.08
C PRO A 108 -5.30 6.71 24.35
N ASP A 109 -5.19 8.04 24.32
CA ASP A 109 -5.67 8.92 25.37
C ASP A 109 -7.22 8.90 25.47
N GLU A 110 -7.78 9.61 26.45
CA GLU A 110 -9.23 9.64 26.74
C GLU A 110 -10.09 10.01 25.51
N ASP A 111 -9.55 10.83 24.60
CA ASP A 111 -10.20 11.27 23.35
C ASP A 111 -10.04 10.28 22.18
N GLY A 112 -9.38 9.14 22.40
CA GLY A 112 -9.08 8.14 21.38
C GLY A 112 -7.97 8.54 20.41
N GLU A 113 -7.11 9.49 20.78
CA GLU A 113 -5.95 9.93 20.01
C GLU A 113 -4.65 9.38 20.61
N PHE A 114 -3.65 9.08 19.78
CA PHE A 114 -2.31 8.76 20.26
C PHE A 114 -1.45 10.02 20.27
N PHE A 115 -1.00 10.44 21.44
CA PHE A 115 -0.09 11.58 21.55
C PHE A 115 1.35 11.21 21.16
N ILE A 116 1.96 12.08 20.36
CA ILE A 116 3.35 11.99 19.93
C ILE A 116 4.01 13.34 20.20
N ASP A 117 4.98 13.34 21.10
CA ASP A 117 5.74 14.54 21.48
C ASP A 117 6.80 14.90 20.44
N ARG A 118 6.33 15.32 19.25
CA ARG A 118 7.14 15.68 18.09
C ARG A 118 6.56 16.89 17.36
N GLU A 119 7.36 17.49 16.49
CA GLU A 119 6.96 18.67 15.74
C GLU A 119 5.94 18.31 14.63
N PRO A 120 4.74 18.91 14.60
CA PRO A 120 3.75 18.60 13.58
C PRO A 120 4.20 18.86 12.13
N ARG A 121 5.06 19.86 11.90
CA ARG A 121 5.50 20.23 10.54
C ARG A 121 6.39 19.16 9.90
N THR A 122 7.31 18.58 10.67
CA THR A 122 8.18 17.48 10.22
C THR A 122 7.38 16.19 10.09
N PHE A 123 6.44 15.94 11.00
CA PHE A 123 5.55 14.79 10.93
C PHE A 123 4.69 14.76 9.66
N GLU A 124 4.24 15.92 9.16
CA GLU A 124 3.52 16.00 7.90
C GLU A 124 4.33 15.43 6.71
N VAL A 125 5.65 15.65 6.70
CA VAL A 125 6.55 15.11 5.68
C VAL A 125 6.70 13.59 5.82
N ILE A 126 6.83 13.08 7.05
CA ILE A 126 6.90 11.64 7.34
C ILE A 126 5.59 10.93 6.96
N LEU A 127 4.46 11.54 7.27
CA LEU A 127 3.15 11.01 6.93
C LEU A 127 2.93 10.97 5.41
N ASN A 128 3.39 12.00 4.68
CA ASN A 128 3.36 12.00 3.23
C ASN A 128 4.32 10.96 2.62
N TYR A 129 5.46 10.71 3.25
CA TYR A 129 6.33 9.61 2.87
C TYR A 129 5.62 8.26 3.00
N PHE A 130 4.85 8.03 4.07
CA PHE A 130 4.05 6.81 4.21
C PHE A 130 2.90 6.69 3.20
N ARG A 131 2.32 7.81 2.75
CA ARG A 131 1.24 7.82 1.75
C ARG A 131 1.74 7.61 0.31
N TYR A 132 2.84 8.26 -0.05
CA TYR A 132 3.27 8.39 -1.44
C TYR A 132 4.63 7.74 -1.72
N GLY A 133 5.30 7.25 -0.69
CA GLY A 133 6.68 6.74 -0.76
C GLY A 133 7.74 7.83 -0.92
N ARG A 134 7.39 9.12 -0.93
CA ARG A 134 8.37 10.21 -1.20
C ARG A 134 8.37 11.25 -0.09
N MET A 135 9.58 11.67 0.32
CA MET A 135 9.76 12.79 1.24
C MET A 135 9.75 14.12 0.48
N LEU A 136 8.72 14.93 0.71
CA LEU A 136 8.59 16.26 0.12
C LEU A 136 9.21 17.28 1.08
N THR A 137 10.45 17.71 0.79
CA THR A 137 11.24 18.60 1.68
C THR A 137 11.57 19.95 1.05
N ALA A 138 11.06 20.22 -0.15
CA ALA A 138 11.37 21.42 -0.92
C ALA A 138 10.98 22.71 -0.21
N GLU A 139 9.88 22.69 0.53
CA GLU A 139 9.34 23.84 1.26
C GLU A 139 9.89 23.97 2.70
N LEU A 140 10.74 23.04 3.14
CA LEU A 140 11.32 23.09 4.49
C LEU A 140 12.54 24.02 4.52
N SER A 141 12.56 24.88 5.54
CA SER A 141 13.75 25.61 5.99
C SER A 141 14.85 24.66 6.45
N ASN A 142 16.08 25.18 6.61
CA ASN A 142 17.21 24.38 7.09
C ASN A 142 16.97 23.86 8.51
N THR A 143 16.38 24.67 9.39
CA THR A 143 16.04 24.26 10.76
C THR A 143 14.98 23.16 10.76
N GLU A 144 13.95 23.24 9.93
CA GLU A 144 12.96 22.17 9.79
C GLU A 144 13.58 20.88 9.24
N LYS A 145 14.59 20.97 8.37
CA LYS A 145 15.33 19.79 7.88
C LYS A 145 16.19 19.14 8.98
N GLU A 146 16.79 19.94 9.86
CA GLU A 146 17.51 19.43 11.04
C GLU A 146 16.54 18.73 12.02
N LEU A 147 15.38 19.32 12.30
CA LEU A 147 14.35 18.69 13.11
C LEU A 147 13.84 17.39 12.47
N LEU A 148 13.58 17.41 11.17
CA LEU A 148 13.17 16.22 10.42
C LEU A 148 14.24 15.13 10.48
N TYR A 149 15.53 15.50 10.44
CA TYR A 149 16.64 14.55 10.57
C TYR A 149 16.62 13.83 11.92
N LEU A 150 16.34 14.54 13.01
CA LEU A 150 16.19 13.95 14.34
C LEU A 150 14.93 13.07 14.42
N ASP A 151 13.83 13.53 13.83
CA ASP A 151 12.58 12.78 13.84
C ASP A 151 12.65 11.48 13.04
N LEU A 152 13.47 11.41 11.98
CA LEU A 152 13.69 10.16 11.25
C LEU A 152 14.23 9.05 12.17
N ASP A 153 15.08 9.34 13.16
CA ASP A 153 15.49 8.33 14.16
C ASP A 153 14.31 7.88 15.00
N PHE A 154 13.52 8.84 15.48
CA PHE A 154 12.38 8.56 16.33
C PHE A 154 11.36 7.63 15.64
N TYR A 155 11.10 7.85 14.35
CA TYR A 155 10.14 7.05 13.59
C TYR A 155 10.71 5.72 13.04
N GLY A 156 12.01 5.43 13.21
CA GLY A 156 12.67 4.25 12.66
C GLY A 156 12.90 4.33 11.15
N LEU A 157 13.25 5.52 10.67
CA LEU A 157 13.47 5.87 9.26
C LEU A 157 14.89 6.39 9.02
N GLU A 158 15.86 5.89 9.76
CA GLU A 158 17.27 6.33 9.72
C GLU A 158 17.87 6.21 8.31
N HIS A 159 17.44 5.21 7.54
CA HIS A 159 17.85 5.00 6.16
C HIS A 159 17.49 6.16 5.22
N MET A 160 16.55 7.03 5.61
CA MET A 160 16.12 8.20 4.83
C MET A 160 16.94 9.45 5.13
N LYS A 161 17.70 9.48 6.24
CA LYS A 161 18.53 10.63 6.64
C LYS A 161 19.48 11.12 5.55
N PRO A 162 20.12 10.25 4.75
CA PRO A 162 20.99 10.70 3.68
C PRO A 162 20.29 11.50 2.57
N LEU A 163 18.96 11.42 2.46
CA LEU A 163 18.16 12.23 1.51
C LEU A 163 17.95 13.67 1.99
N LEU A 164 18.14 13.95 3.28
CA LEU A 164 18.02 15.29 3.86
C LEU A 164 19.30 16.10 3.74
N ASN A 165 20.43 15.46 3.43
CA ASN A 165 21.71 16.13 3.23
C ASN A 165 21.91 16.47 1.74
N PRO A 166 21.79 17.74 1.32
CA PRO A 166 22.03 18.16 -0.06
C PRO A 166 23.49 18.03 -0.51
N GLN A 167 24.45 17.69 0.38
CA GLN A 167 25.80 17.29 -0.03
C GLN A 167 25.82 15.93 -0.75
N HIS A 168 24.72 15.18 -0.77
CA HIS A 168 24.49 14.05 -1.68
C HIS A 168 23.83 14.52 -3.00
N ALA A 169 24.33 15.61 -3.57
CA ALA A 169 23.99 16.04 -4.93
C ALA A 169 24.27 14.95 -5.97
N GLU A 170 25.16 14.01 -5.63
CA GLU A 170 25.56 12.86 -6.42
C GLU A 170 24.44 11.83 -6.65
N LEU A 171 24.58 11.10 -7.76
CA LEU A 171 23.69 10.03 -8.19
C LEU A 171 23.66 8.90 -7.15
N HIS A 172 22.47 8.51 -6.68
CA HIS A 172 22.28 7.45 -5.69
C HIS A 172 21.08 6.57 -6.04
N TRP A 173 21.00 5.38 -5.45
CA TRP A 173 19.83 4.52 -5.56
C TRP A 173 18.60 5.17 -4.96
N ASN A 174 17.48 5.04 -5.65
CA ASN A 174 16.20 5.54 -5.20
C ASN A 174 15.68 4.66 -4.05
N PRO A 175 15.61 5.17 -2.82
CA PRO A 175 15.21 4.37 -1.65
C PRO A 175 13.72 4.02 -1.67
N VAL A 176 12.97 4.57 -2.63
CA VAL A 176 11.52 4.40 -2.77
C VAL A 176 11.15 3.23 -3.68
N CYS A 177 12.09 2.62 -4.43
CA CYS A 177 11.68 1.47 -5.23
C CYS A 177 11.27 0.30 -4.32
N ARG A 178 10.10 -0.25 -4.64
CA ARG A 178 9.44 -1.28 -3.84
C ARG A 178 10.33 -2.54 -3.79
N HIS A 179 10.36 -3.21 -2.65
CA HIS A 179 11.14 -4.43 -2.37
C HIS A 179 12.66 -4.23 -2.26
N ILE A 180 13.18 -3.01 -2.37
CA ILE A 180 14.58 -2.73 -2.05
C ILE A 180 14.83 -2.92 -0.56
N LYS A 181 15.85 -3.71 -0.25
CA LYS A 181 16.50 -3.71 1.06
C LYS A 181 17.77 -2.90 0.93
N LEU A 182 17.84 -1.75 1.60
CA LEU A 182 19.03 -0.91 1.61
C LEU A 182 20.04 -1.41 2.64
N HIS A 183 21.32 -1.20 2.36
CA HIS A 183 22.37 -1.49 3.32
C HIS A 183 22.33 -0.48 4.47
N SER A 184 22.39 -0.93 5.72
CA SER A 184 22.26 -0.05 6.90
C SER A 184 23.34 1.01 6.98
N ALA A 185 24.59 0.67 6.63
CA ALA A 185 25.71 1.61 6.69
C ALA A 185 25.82 2.54 5.47
N ASN A 186 25.23 2.19 4.32
CA ASN A 186 25.32 2.99 3.10
C ASN A 186 24.05 2.85 2.25
N PRO A 187 22.90 3.31 2.76
CA PRO A 187 21.59 3.01 2.18
C PRO A 187 21.33 3.72 0.86
N LEU A 188 22.19 4.66 0.43
CA LEU A 188 22.03 5.34 -0.86
C LEU A 188 22.93 4.77 -1.96
N ARG A 189 23.99 4.04 -1.60
CA ARG A 189 24.92 3.47 -2.59
C ARG A 189 24.83 1.97 -2.68
N VAL A 190 24.43 1.29 -1.62
CA VAL A 190 24.46 -0.17 -1.56
C VAL A 190 23.05 -0.73 -1.43
N VAL A 191 22.68 -1.54 -2.42
CA VAL A 191 21.44 -2.33 -2.42
C VAL A 191 21.78 -3.75 -2.02
N LYS A 192 20.99 -4.32 -1.10
CA LYS A 192 21.21 -5.68 -0.62
C LYS A 192 20.78 -6.72 -1.65
N GLY A 193 21.48 -7.85 -1.65
CA GLY A 193 21.18 -9.01 -2.47
C GLY A 193 19.74 -9.56 -2.31
N ALA A 194 19.21 -10.13 -3.40
CA ALA A 194 17.89 -10.77 -3.47
C ALA A 194 18.02 -12.31 -3.47
N THR A 195 17.58 -12.96 -2.38
CA THR A 195 17.71 -14.42 -2.16
C THR A 195 16.46 -15.23 -2.51
N ASN A 196 15.27 -14.62 -2.47
CA ASN A 196 13.98 -15.34 -2.43
C ASN A 196 13.18 -15.25 -3.73
N CYS A 197 13.80 -15.05 -4.89
CA CYS A 197 13.07 -15.09 -6.15
C CYS A 197 12.80 -16.55 -6.52
N SER A 198 11.57 -17.02 -6.29
CA SER A 198 11.01 -18.15 -7.02
C SER A 198 11.10 -17.84 -8.51
N SER A 199 11.13 -18.87 -9.36
CA SER A 199 11.41 -18.76 -10.80
C SER A 199 10.52 -17.81 -11.62
N SER A 200 9.52 -17.16 -11.03
CA SER A 200 8.73 -16.10 -11.64
C SER A 200 9.42 -14.74 -11.58
N LEU A 201 9.45 -14.05 -12.72
CA LEU A 201 9.92 -12.66 -12.88
C LEU A 201 9.19 -11.63 -11.97
N GLU A 202 8.09 -12.04 -11.32
CA GLU A 202 7.28 -11.22 -10.40
C GLU A 202 7.99 -10.87 -9.08
N GLU A 203 9.07 -11.56 -8.74
CA GLU A 203 9.82 -11.34 -7.49
C GLU A 203 11.21 -10.70 -7.71
N ALA A 204 11.51 -10.26 -8.94
CA ALA A 204 12.77 -9.60 -9.25
C ALA A 204 12.87 -8.25 -8.52
N LEU A 205 13.99 -8.03 -7.83
CA LEU A 205 14.30 -6.74 -7.23
C LEU A 205 14.73 -5.77 -8.33
N ILE A 206 14.05 -4.64 -8.47
CA ILE A 206 14.44 -3.58 -9.41
C ILE A 206 14.71 -2.29 -8.63
N VAL A 207 15.91 -1.74 -8.82
CA VAL A 207 16.32 -0.45 -8.27
C VAL A 207 16.77 0.45 -9.40
N GLN A 208 16.33 1.70 -9.36
CA GLN A 208 16.85 2.77 -10.22
C GLN A 208 17.44 3.88 -9.39
N THR A 209 18.19 4.78 -10.02
CA THR A 209 18.66 5.99 -9.35
C THR A 209 17.54 6.96 -9.03
N ALA A 210 17.72 7.77 -7.99
CA ALA A 210 16.74 8.77 -7.56
C ALA A 210 16.63 9.96 -8.54
N LYS A 211 17.73 10.25 -9.23
CA LYS A 211 17.85 11.33 -10.21
C LYS A 211 18.26 10.77 -11.56
N PRO A 212 17.86 11.42 -12.66
CA PRO A 212 18.37 11.06 -13.95
C PRO A 212 19.83 11.50 -14.09
N LEU A 213 20.47 10.96 -15.10
CA LEU A 213 21.79 11.39 -15.54
C LEU A 213 21.75 12.82 -16.07
N PRO A 214 22.89 13.54 -16.04
CA PRO A 214 23.02 14.82 -16.71
C PRO A 214 22.59 14.74 -18.18
N SER A 215 21.90 15.77 -18.66
CA SER A 215 21.48 15.86 -20.07
C SER A 215 22.62 16.25 -21.02
N THR A 216 23.81 16.55 -20.49
CA THR A 216 25.00 16.91 -21.24
C THR A 216 26.23 16.23 -20.63
N GLY A 217 27.22 15.98 -21.49
CA GLY A 217 28.48 15.34 -21.09
C GLY A 217 28.38 13.83 -20.93
N LEU A 218 29.48 13.15 -21.25
CA LEU A 218 29.61 11.72 -20.98
C LEU A 218 29.54 11.51 -19.48
N SER A 219 28.73 10.56 -19.06
CA SER A 219 28.68 10.16 -17.67
C SER A 219 29.02 8.68 -17.55
N VAL A 220 29.83 8.33 -16.55
CA VAL A 220 30.35 6.98 -16.33
C VAL A 220 30.02 6.53 -14.91
N TRP A 221 29.55 5.30 -14.78
CA TRP A 221 29.21 4.69 -13.49
C TRP A 221 29.80 3.30 -13.41
N GLN A 222 29.95 2.85 -12.19
CA GLN A 222 30.38 1.49 -11.90
C GLN A 222 29.45 0.87 -10.89
N LEU A 223 29.06 -0.37 -11.20
CA LEU A 223 28.45 -1.27 -10.26
C LEU A 223 29.53 -2.17 -9.70
N LYS A 224 29.78 -2.00 -8.42
CA LYS A 224 30.78 -2.76 -7.69
C LYS A 224 30.07 -3.79 -6.83
N PRO A 225 30.09 -5.07 -7.23
CA PRO A 225 29.52 -6.11 -6.39
C PRO A 225 30.45 -6.37 -5.20
N HIS A 226 29.88 -6.54 -4.00
CA HIS A 226 30.66 -6.83 -2.79
C HIS A 226 31.25 -8.26 -2.79
N GLN A 227 30.72 -9.14 -3.65
CA GLN A 227 31.17 -10.52 -3.85
C GLN A 227 31.10 -10.86 -5.35
N PRO A 228 31.79 -11.90 -5.83
CA PRO A 228 31.68 -12.30 -7.23
C PRO A 228 30.24 -12.65 -7.63
N LEU A 229 29.81 -12.21 -8.81
CA LEU A 229 28.44 -12.40 -9.33
C LEU A 229 28.19 -13.80 -9.91
N ALA A 230 28.99 -14.80 -9.55
CA ALA A 230 28.89 -16.14 -10.11
C ALA A 230 27.55 -16.79 -9.72
N GLY A 231 26.78 -17.22 -10.73
CA GLY A 231 25.45 -17.82 -10.53
C GLY A 231 24.33 -16.83 -10.20
N CYS A 232 24.61 -15.53 -10.16
CA CYS A 232 23.61 -14.48 -9.93
C CYS A 232 22.90 -14.10 -11.23
N ARG A 233 21.56 -14.01 -11.23
CA ARG A 233 20.84 -13.44 -12.39
C ARG A 233 20.61 -11.96 -12.19
N ILE A 234 21.32 -11.17 -12.97
CA ILE A 234 21.28 -9.72 -12.88
C ILE A 234 21.01 -9.17 -14.29
N ALA A 235 20.22 -8.11 -14.36
CA ALA A 235 20.08 -7.29 -15.56
C ALA A 235 20.56 -5.87 -15.22
N LEU A 236 21.38 -5.31 -16.09
CA LEU A 236 22.00 -4.02 -15.89
C LEU A 236 21.54 -3.09 -17.01
N GLY A 237 21.17 -1.86 -16.70
CA GLY A 237 20.85 -0.90 -17.76
C GLY A 237 20.21 0.38 -17.26
N VAL A 238 19.22 0.87 -17.99
CA VAL A 238 18.63 2.20 -17.74
C VAL A 238 17.13 2.21 -17.99
N THR A 239 16.45 3.17 -17.37
CA THR A 239 15.05 3.51 -17.65
C THR A 239 14.90 4.98 -18.01
N THR A 240 13.81 5.32 -18.70
CA THR A 240 13.51 6.71 -19.08
C THR A 240 12.36 7.33 -18.29
N ASN A 241 11.78 6.58 -17.37
CA ASN A 241 10.68 7.02 -16.52
C ASN A 241 11.14 7.11 -15.06
N ALA A 242 10.87 8.25 -14.41
CA ALA A 242 11.17 8.47 -12.99
C ALA A 242 10.39 7.54 -12.05
N ASN A 243 9.37 6.84 -12.56
CA ASN A 243 8.55 5.88 -11.84
C ASN A 243 8.58 4.50 -12.51
N ILE A 244 9.50 3.62 -12.09
CA ILE A 244 9.48 2.20 -12.51
C ILE A 244 8.34 1.40 -11.84
N HIS A 245 7.49 2.02 -11.03
CA HIS A 245 6.20 1.42 -10.66
C HIS A 245 5.29 1.34 -11.90
N TYR A 246 5.60 0.45 -12.85
CA TYR A 246 4.80 0.29 -14.05
C TYR A 246 3.45 -0.28 -13.68
N PHE A 247 2.47 0.63 -13.61
CA PHE A 247 1.07 0.47 -13.96
C PHE A 247 0.44 -0.89 -13.62
N GLY A 248 -0.18 -0.94 -12.44
CA GLY A 248 -1.34 -1.80 -12.24
C GLY A 248 -2.54 -1.20 -12.95
N THR A 249 -3.07 -1.90 -13.95
CA THR A 249 -4.49 -1.83 -14.28
C THR A 249 -4.95 -3.26 -14.61
N VAL A 250 -5.55 -3.90 -13.61
CA VAL A 250 -6.21 -5.21 -13.69
C VAL A 250 -5.23 -6.40 -13.84
N ARG A 251 -4.88 -6.98 -12.69
CA ARG A 251 -3.86 -8.02 -12.41
C ARG A 251 -2.44 -7.48 -12.26
N HIS A 252 -1.81 -7.87 -11.15
CA HIS A 252 -0.50 -7.46 -10.65
C HIS A 252 0.66 -7.92 -11.55
N ILE A 253 0.75 -7.39 -12.77
CA ILE A 253 1.83 -7.76 -13.71
C ILE A 253 2.89 -6.68 -13.66
N TRP A 254 3.96 -6.95 -12.92
CA TRP A 254 5.18 -6.15 -12.91
C TRP A 254 5.99 -6.45 -14.16
N TYR A 255 6.44 -5.42 -14.87
CA TYR A 255 7.32 -5.59 -16.01
C TYR A 255 8.77 -5.51 -15.54
N PRO A 256 9.55 -6.61 -15.59
CA PRO A 256 11.01 -6.57 -15.59
C PRO A 256 11.57 -5.43 -16.45
N LEU A 257 12.78 -4.96 -16.16
CA LEU A 257 13.52 -4.01 -17.00
C LEU A 257 13.50 -4.43 -18.48
N GLU A 258 13.52 -5.75 -18.70
CA GLU A 258 13.47 -6.47 -19.98
C GLU A 258 12.15 -6.37 -20.76
N SER A 259 11.05 -6.09 -20.07
CA SER A 259 9.68 -6.09 -20.61
C SER A 259 9.00 -4.73 -20.47
N SER A 260 9.69 -3.77 -19.86
CA SER A 260 9.23 -2.39 -19.76
C SER A 260 9.38 -1.68 -21.11
N PRO A 261 8.35 -0.94 -21.58
CA PRO A 261 8.43 -0.13 -22.78
C PRO A 261 9.40 1.06 -22.66
N PHE A 262 10.01 1.26 -21.48
CA PHE A 262 10.93 2.36 -21.18
C PHE A 262 12.27 1.88 -20.63
N GLY A 263 12.56 0.57 -20.73
CA GLY A 263 13.75 -0.06 -20.18
C GLY A 263 14.70 -0.59 -21.26
N TRP A 264 16.01 -0.47 -20.97
CA TRP A 264 17.08 -1.16 -21.68
C TRP A 264 17.85 -1.99 -20.66
N ALA A 265 18.08 -3.26 -20.99
CA ALA A 265 18.76 -4.18 -20.10
C ALA A 265 19.80 -5.01 -20.86
N TYR A 266 20.91 -5.28 -20.19
CA TYR A 266 21.94 -6.21 -20.58
C TYR A 266 22.10 -7.25 -19.47
N HIS A 267 22.04 -8.52 -19.85
CA HIS A 267 22.22 -9.68 -18.97
C HIS A 267 23.67 -10.15 -19.08
N PRO A 268 24.54 -9.74 -18.17
CA PRO A 268 25.96 -10.04 -18.25
C PRO A 268 26.25 -11.54 -18.10
N GLU A 269 25.40 -12.30 -17.41
CA GLU A 269 25.52 -13.75 -17.25
C GLU A 269 25.39 -14.53 -18.57
N THR A 270 24.58 -14.02 -19.51
CA THR A 270 24.24 -14.71 -20.76
C THR A 270 24.75 -13.97 -22.00
N GLY A 271 25.10 -12.69 -21.87
CA GLY A 271 25.45 -11.80 -22.99
C GLY A 271 24.24 -11.34 -23.81
N PHE A 272 23.01 -11.54 -23.30
CA PHE A 272 21.77 -11.13 -23.95
C PHE A 272 21.42 -9.69 -23.62
N ARG A 273 20.70 -9.04 -24.54
CA ARG A 273 20.08 -7.73 -24.29
C ARG A 273 18.58 -7.77 -24.47
N HIS A 274 17.91 -6.82 -23.83
CA HIS A 274 16.51 -6.49 -24.03
C HIS A 274 16.36 -4.98 -24.31
N ASN A 275 15.51 -4.66 -25.28
CA ASN A 275 15.18 -3.28 -25.67
C ASN A 275 13.66 -3.16 -25.81
N SER A 276 13.08 -2.14 -25.18
CA SER A 276 11.65 -1.84 -25.23
C SER A 276 11.04 -1.76 -26.63
N ASN A 277 11.81 -1.30 -27.63
CA ASN A 277 11.34 -1.10 -29.00
C ASN A 277 11.42 -2.37 -29.88
N GLN A 278 12.04 -3.44 -29.38
CA GLN A 278 12.40 -4.60 -30.17
C GLN A 278 12.29 -5.86 -29.28
N ARG A 279 11.23 -6.66 -29.46
CA ARG A 279 11.03 -7.98 -28.82
C ARG A 279 12.08 -9.02 -29.24
N PHE A 280 13.36 -8.68 -29.16
CA PHE A 280 14.48 -9.48 -29.65
C PHE A 280 15.47 -9.72 -28.51
N ASN A 281 15.40 -10.93 -27.94
CA ASN A 281 16.48 -11.50 -27.14
C ASN A 281 17.61 -11.86 -28.11
N ALA A 282 18.60 -10.99 -28.26
CA ALA A 282 19.77 -11.25 -29.08
C ALA A 282 21.00 -11.42 -28.20
N LYS A 283 21.72 -12.53 -28.36
CA LYS A 283 23.08 -12.67 -27.81
C LYS A 283 24.01 -11.77 -28.62
N CYS A 284 24.45 -10.67 -28.03
CA CYS A 284 25.17 -9.62 -28.74
C CYS A 284 26.25 -8.94 -27.89
N GLY A 285 26.37 -9.29 -26.61
CA GLY A 285 27.47 -8.87 -25.75
C GLY A 285 28.34 -10.05 -25.31
N ARG A 286 29.50 -9.74 -24.73
CA ARG A 286 30.35 -10.74 -24.05
C ARG A 286 29.68 -11.19 -22.74
N GLN A 287 30.18 -12.25 -22.10
CA GLN A 287 29.79 -12.56 -20.71
C GLN A 287 30.68 -11.76 -19.76
N LEU A 288 30.17 -11.40 -18.58
CA LEU A 288 31.02 -10.77 -17.56
C LEU A 288 32.01 -11.77 -16.95
N ASP A 289 33.16 -11.26 -16.51
CA ASP A 289 33.93 -11.84 -15.42
C ASP A 289 33.19 -11.55 -14.09
N PRO A 290 32.70 -12.57 -13.37
CA PRO A 290 31.98 -12.37 -12.12
C PRO A 290 32.82 -11.71 -11.03
N ALA A 291 34.15 -11.70 -11.12
CA ALA A 291 35.04 -11.13 -10.12
C ALA A 291 35.36 -9.64 -10.33
N GLN A 292 34.95 -9.04 -11.45
CA GLN A 292 35.29 -7.67 -11.82
C GLN A 292 34.07 -6.74 -11.78
N PRO A 293 34.24 -5.46 -11.39
CA PRO A 293 33.14 -4.50 -11.42
C PRO A 293 32.74 -4.15 -12.85
N VAL A 294 31.46 -3.87 -13.07
CA VAL A 294 30.93 -3.52 -14.39
C VAL A 294 30.74 -2.02 -14.48
N GLN A 295 31.20 -1.42 -15.57
CA GLN A 295 31.04 -0.01 -15.89
C GLN A 295 29.95 0.20 -16.93
N PHE A 296 29.28 1.33 -16.82
CA PHE A 296 28.26 1.80 -17.74
C PHE A 296 28.61 3.23 -18.11
N SER A 297 28.42 3.59 -19.36
CA SER A 297 28.46 5.00 -19.72
C SER A 297 27.34 5.35 -20.66
N PHE A 298 26.86 6.58 -20.54
CA PHE A 298 25.83 7.13 -21.41
C PHE A 298 26.28 8.50 -21.89
N ASP A 299 26.25 8.66 -23.20
CA ASP A 299 26.52 9.92 -23.88
C ASP A 299 25.20 10.49 -24.41
N PRO A 300 24.69 11.59 -23.83
CA PRO A 300 23.47 12.25 -24.31
C PRO A 300 23.57 12.77 -25.75
N ALA A 301 24.78 13.07 -26.26
CA ALA A 301 24.96 13.62 -27.60
C ALA A 301 24.76 12.56 -28.69
N THR A 302 25.27 11.35 -28.46
CA THR A 302 25.15 10.22 -29.40
C THR A 302 24.01 9.27 -29.03
N THR A 303 23.44 9.41 -27.83
CA THR A 303 22.47 8.49 -27.21
C THR A 303 23.00 7.06 -27.05
N ALA A 304 24.34 6.92 -27.04
CA ALA A 304 25.03 5.66 -26.86
C ALA A 304 25.04 5.27 -25.37
N LEU A 305 24.61 4.04 -25.09
CA LEU A 305 24.72 3.36 -23.81
C LEU A 305 25.72 2.22 -23.96
N THR A 306 26.82 2.28 -23.23
CA THR A 306 27.88 1.27 -23.28
C THR A 306 28.03 0.56 -21.94
N PHE A 307 28.46 -0.69 -22.03
CA PHE A 307 28.72 -1.60 -20.93
C PHE A 307 30.16 -2.09 -21.09
N SER A 308 30.98 -1.93 -20.07
CA SER A 308 32.39 -2.32 -20.12
C SER A 308 32.85 -2.95 -18.81
N GLN A 309 33.95 -3.69 -18.85
CA GLN A 309 34.54 -4.32 -17.68
C GLN A 309 36.05 -4.46 -17.90
N GLY A 310 36.85 -4.03 -16.91
CA GLY A 310 38.31 -4.05 -17.02
C GLY A 310 38.86 -3.25 -18.22
N GLY A 311 38.12 -2.26 -18.71
CA GLY A 311 38.47 -1.50 -19.92
C GLY A 311 38.04 -2.14 -21.24
N GLU A 312 37.50 -3.36 -21.23
CA GLU A 312 36.95 -4.00 -22.42
C GLU A 312 35.47 -3.69 -22.60
N LEU A 313 35.05 -3.44 -23.84
CA LEU A 313 33.64 -3.29 -24.19
C LEU A 313 32.92 -4.64 -24.11
N LEU A 314 31.93 -4.71 -23.24
CA LEU A 314 31.00 -5.85 -23.14
C LEU A 314 29.86 -5.72 -24.15
N HIS A 315 29.27 -4.52 -24.23
CA HIS A 315 28.15 -4.23 -25.12
C HIS A 315 27.98 -2.73 -25.38
N GLU A 316 27.38 -2.38 -26.51
CA GLU A 316 26.98 -1.02 -26.86
C GLU A 316 25.59 -1.05 -27.53
N CYS A 317 24.73 -0.14 -27.11
CA CYS A 317 23.44 0.08 -27.76
C CYS A 317 23.10 1.56 -27.84
N ASN A 318 22.27 1.93 -28.81
CA ASN A 318 21.72 3.27 -28.93
C ASN A 318 20.27 3.24 -28.42
N ILE A 319 19.94 4.11 -27.46
CA ILE A 319 18.61 4.15 -26.84
C ILE A 319 17.69 5.21 -27.45
N GLY A 320 18.20 5.97 -28.43
CA GLY A 320 17.48 7.07 -29.06
C GLY A 320 17.33 8.30 -28.17
N PRO A 321 16.72 9.38 -28.69
CA PRO A 321 16.51 10.61 -27.93
C PRO A 321 15.51 10.36 -26.80
N VAL A 322 15.93 10.67 -25.57
CA VAL A 322 15.16 10.43 -24.34
C VAL A 322 15.27 11.64 -23.41
N ASN A 323 14.17 11.97 -22.73
CA ASN A 323 14.11 13.17 -21.88
C ASN A 323 14.95 13.05 -20.60
N ALA A 324 15.08 11.84 -20.08
CA ALA A 324 15.76 11.53 -18.85
C ALA A 324 16.21 10.06 -18.89
N VAL A 325 17.36 9.75 -18.29
CA VAL A 325 17.90 8.40 -18.20
C VAL A 325 18.23 8.12 -16.74
N TYR A 326 17.73 7.03 -16.19
CA TYR A 326 17.97 6.60 -14.81
C TYR A 326 18.68 5.25 -14.86
N PRO A 327 19.92 5.14 -14.39
CA PRO A 327 20.55 3.84 -14.24
C PRO A 327 19.73 2.92 -13.35
N ALA A 328 19.63 1.67 -13.76
CA ALA A 328 18.80 0.67 -13.11
C ALA A 328 19.47 -0.70 -13.09
N VAL A 329 19.19 -1.44 -12.03
CA VAL A 329 19.64 -2.81 -11.83
C VAL A 329 18.45 -3.67 -11.44
N GLN A 330 18.34 -4.81 -12.10
CA GLN A 330 17.40 -5.88 -11.77
C GLN A 330 18.17 -7.07 -11.21
N MET A 331 17.72 -7.62 -10.10
CA MET A 331 18.34 -8.74 -9.40
C MET A 331 17.32 -9.84 -9.18
N CYS A 332 17.62 -11.04 -9.65
CA CYS A 332 16.83 -12.23 -9.45
C CYS A 332 17.78 -13.36 -9.03
N HIS A 333 17.59 -13.94 -7.84
CA HIS A 333 18.53 -14.94 -7.31
C HIS A 333 19.98 -14.43 -7.28
N ALA A 334 20.20 -13.27 -6.67
CA ALA A 334 21.49 -12.60 -6.58
C ALA A 334 21.75 -12.19 -5.12
N PRO A 335 22.27 -13.09 -4.26
CA PRO A 335 22.52 -12.83 -2.84
C PRO A 335 23.75 -11.95 -2.59
N VAL A 336 24.03 -11.03 -3.51
CA VAL A 336 25.23 -10.18 -3.52
C VAL A 336 24.81 -8.72 -3.43
N ASP A 337 25.40 -7.99 -2.48
CA ASP A 337 25.18 -6.55 -2.36
C ASP A 337 25.88 -5.81 -3.51
N ILE A 338 25.22 -4.80 -4.07
CA ILE A 338 25.71 -4.02 -5.20
C ILE A 338 25.85 -2.55 -4.80
N GLU A 339 27.07 -2.04 -4.91
CA GLU A 339 27.42 -0.65 -4.70
C GLU A 339 27.40 0.15 -6.02
N LEU A 340 26.76 1.33 -6.01
CA LEU A 340 26.80 2.29 -7.11
C LEU A 340 27.91 3.33 -6.88
N CYS A 341 28.89 3.34 -7.77
CA CYS A 341 29.99 4.31 -7.77
C CYS A 341 29.88 5.22 -9.00
N LEU A 342 29.98 6.54 -8.79
CA LEU A 342 30.18 7.49 -9.90
C LEU A 342 31.67 7.51 -10.22
N ILE A 343 32.01 7.51 -11.51
CA ILE A 343 33.41 7.59 -11.97
C ILE A 343 33.54 8.85 -12.81
N ASP A 344 34.59 9.63 -12.54
CA ASP A 344 34.93 10.76 -13.40
C ASP A 344 35.31 10.25 -14.80
N PRO A 345 34.72 10.80 -15.87
CA PRO A 345 35.11 10.47 -17.24
C PRO A 345 36.49 11.07 -17.52
N THR A 346 37.56 10.35 -17.14
CA THR A 346 38.95 10.71 -17.49
C THR A 346 39.32 10.28 -18.90
#